data_AF-A0A4Y2DEI9-F1
#
_entry.id   AF-A0A4Y2DEI9-F1
#
_cell.length_a   1.000
_cell.length_b   1.000
_cell.length_c   1.000
_cell.angle_alpha   90.00
_cell.angle_beta   90.00
_cell.angle_gamma   90.00
#
_symmetry.space_group_name_H-M   'P 1'
#
loop_
_entity.id
_entity.type
_entity.pdbx_description
1 polymer ?
#
loop_
_entity_poly.entity_id
_entity_poly.type
_entity_poly.pdbx_seq_one_letter_code
_entity_poly.pdbx_strand_id
1 'polypeptide(L)'
;MAAEGIETRVATGDADTYIVRCGLDKAISHPIVAITGQDVDLFKLLIALAPPENNIYFVKPGKRKVEAKLFSTRKLQKELSSLQTILLLHAFSGCDITSATYGKSKAL
;
A
#
# COMPACT_ATOMS: atom_id res chain seq x y z
N MET A 1 8.45 4.57 -22.63
CA MET A 1 7.41 5.09 -23.54
C MET A 1 6.14 5.26 -22.73
N ALA A 2 5.51 6.44 -22.76
CA ALA A 2 4.22 6.65 -22.11
C ALA A 2 3.13 6.10 -23.03
N ALA A 3 2.24 5.24 -22.50
CA ALA A 3 1.05 4.81 -23.21
C ALA A 3 0.02 5.94 -23.18
N GLU A 4 -0.76 6.07 -24.25
CA GLU A 4 -1.81 7.08 -24.34
C GLU A 4 -2.81 6.94 -23.17
N GLY A 5 -3.16 8.08 -22.54
CA GLY A 5 -4.05 8.10 -21.38
C GLY A 5 -3.40 7.70 -20.04
N ILE A 6 -2.10 7.38 -20.01
CA ILE A 6 -1.38 7.06 -18.77
C ILE A 6 -0.42 8.19 -18.40
N GLU A 7 -0.74 8.91 -17.33
CA GLU A 7 0.16 9.90 -16.74
C GLU A 7 1.27 9.21 -15.94
N THR A 8 2.53 9.56 -16.23
CA THR A 8 3.70 9.04 -15.51
C THR A 8 4.32 10.13 -14.64
N ARG A 9 4.58 9.81 -13.38
CA ARG A 9 5.23 10.71 -12.42
C ARG A 9 6.37 10.00 -11.71
N VAL A 10 7.42 10.75 -11.38
CA VAL A 10 8.57 10.26 -10.61
C VAL A 10 8.50 10.84 -9.21
N ALA A 11 8.53 9.98 -8.19
CA ALA A 11 8.58 10.44 -6.80
C ALA A 11 9.98 10.98 -6.46
N THR A 12 10.05 12.12 -5.78
CA THR A 12 11.32 12.68 -5.27
C THR A 12 11.87 11.89 -4.08
N GLY A 13 11.03 11.11 -3.41
CA GLY A 13 11.38 10.25 -2.30
C GLY A 13 10.77 8.86 -2.46
N ASP A 14 10.23 8.31 -1.38
CA ASP A 14 9.56 7.01 -1.40
C ASP A 14 8.35 6.98 -2.35
N ALA A 15 8.35 6.00 -3.26
CA ALA A 15 7.31 5.86 -4.28
C ALA A 15 6.01 5.34 -3.67
N ASP A 16 6.06 4.49 -2.64
CA ASP A 16 4.87 3.91 -2.02
C ASP A 16 3.99 5.00 -1.38
N THR A 17 4.62 5.92 -0.66
CA THR A 17 3.96 7.09 -0.09
C THR A 17 3.31 7.95 -1.15
N TYR A 18 3.98 8.18 -2.29
CA TYR A 18 3.43 8.95 -3.39
C TYR A 18 2.22 8.26 -4.02
N ILE A 19 2.31 6.95 -4.26
CA ILE A 19 1.25 6.14 -4.86
C ILE A 19 0.01 6.13 -3.97
N VAL A 20 0.17 5.92 -2.65
CA VAL A 20 -0.97 5.94 -1.71
C VAL A 20 -1.64 7.30 -1.72
N ARG A 21 -0.88 8.40 -1.56
CA ARG A 21 -1.44 9.76 -1.58
C ARG A 21 -2.20 10.05 -2.87
N CYS A 22 -1.61 9.73 -4.02
CA CYS A 22 -2.26 9.91 -5.30
C CYS A 22 -3.59 9.15 -5.39
N GLY A 23 -3.63 7.89 -4.93
CA GLY A 23 -4.84 7.10 -4.90
C GLY A 23 -5.92 7.67 -3.96
N LEU A 24 -5.52 8.20 -2.80
CA LEU A 24 -6.42 8.86 -1.85
C LEU A 24 -7.01 10.15 -2.45
N ASP A 25 -6.18 10.98 -3.08
CA ASP A 25 -6.62 12.21 -3.75
C ASP A 25 -7.62 11.89 -4.86
N LYS A 26 -7.36 10.84 -5.65
CA LYS A 26 -8.30 10.39 -6.69
C LYS A 26 -9.61 9.88 -6.11
N ALA A 27 -9.61 9.27 -4.92
CA ALA A 27 -10.82 8.77 -4.27
C ALA A 27 -11.78 9.90 -3.84
N ILE A 28 -11.34 11.15 -3.80
CA ILE A 28 -12.21 12.31 -3.53
C ILE A 28 -13.21 12.52 -4.67
N SER A 29 -12.78 12.33 -5.93
CA SER A 29 -13.60 12.61 -7.11
C SER A 29 -14.01 11.37 -7.90
N HIS A 30 -13.51 10.19 -7.54
CA HIS A 30 -13.81 8.93 -8.22
C HIS A 30 -14.43 7.93 -7.24
N PRO A 31 -15.58 7.32 -7.58
CA PRO A 31 -16.31 6.45 -6.67
C PRO A 31 -15.56 5.15 -6.34
N ILE A 32 -14.63 4.74 -7.20
CA ILE A 32 -13.80 3.54 -7.05
C ILE A 32 -12.37 3.87 -7.49
N VAL A 33 -11.39 3.48 -6.68
CA VAL A 33 -9.96 3.59 -7.01
C VAL A 33 -9.27 2.25 -6.79
N ALA A 34 -8.48 1.83 -7.77
CA ALA A 34 -7.63 0.64 -7.68
C ALA A 34 -6.15 1.07 -7.66
N ILE A 35 -5.41 0.62 -6.65
CA ILE A 35 -3.98 0.82 -6.51
C ILE A 35 -3.29 -0.50 -6.75
N THR A 36 -2.45 -0.56 -7.79
CA THR A 36 -1.74 -1.79 -8.18
C THR A 36 -0.31 -1.76 -7.69
N GLY A 37 0.14 -2.83 -7.04
CA GLY A 37 1.54 -3.00 -6.64
C GLY A 37 1.84 -4.37 -6.05
N GLN A 38 3.12 -4.75 -5.99
CA GLN A 38 3.54 -6.00 -5.37
C GLN A 38 4.06 -5.83 -3.95
N ASP A 39 4.52 -4.61 -3.61
CA ASP A 39 5.13 -4.28 -2.33
C ASP A 39 4.15 -4.43 -1.17
N VAL A 40 4.66 -5.00 -0.07
CA VAL A 40 3.89 -5.22 1.15
C VAL A 40 3.77 -3.92 1.94
N ASP A 41 4.77 -3.04 1.89
CA ASP A 41 4.74 -1.77 2.61
C ASP A 41 3.74 -0.81 1.96
N LEU A 42 3.66 -0.78 0.62
CA LEU A 42 2.55 -0.14 -0.10
C LEU A 42 1.17 -0.62 0.40
N PHE A 43 1.01 -1.93 0.58
CA PHE A 43 -0.26 -2.51 1.06
C PHE A 43 -0.57 -2.10 2.51
N LYS A 44 0.41 -2.17 3.41
CA LYS A 44 0.26 -1.77 4.82
C LYS A 44 -0.08 -0.28 4.92
N LEU A 45 0.66 0.56 4.19
CA LEU A 45 0.47 2.01 4.16
C LEU A 45 -0.94 2.36 3.66
N LEU A 46 -1.40 1.67 2.62
CA LEU A 46 -2.75 1.87 2.08
C LEU A 46 -3.84 1.48 3.09
N ILE A 47 -3.72 0.33 3.76
CA ILE A 47 -4.71 -0.07 4.79
C ILE A 47 -4.75 0.94 5.93
N ALA A 48 -3.59 1.48 6.32
CA ALA A 48 -3.53 2.41 7.44
C ALA A 48 -4.10 3.79 7.11
N LEU A 49 -3.94 4.26 5.87
CA LEU A 49 -4.32 5.63 5.48
C LEU A 49 -5.67 5.72 4.73
N ALA A 50 -6.19 4.62 4.19
CA ALA A 50 -7.44 4.65 3.45
C ALA A 50 -8.63 5.04 4.36
N PRO A 51 -9.46 6.01 3.96
CA PRO A 51 -10.69 6.30 4.68
C PRO A 51 -11.66 5.10 4.60
N PRO A 52 -12.29 4.69 5.71
CA PRO A 52 -13.18 3.53 5.74
C PRO A 52 -14.46 3.72 4.91
N GLU A 53 -14.81 4.95 4.56
CA GLU A 53 -15.94 5.35 3.73
C GLU A 53 -15.68 5.23 2.21
N ASN A 54 -14.41 5.16 1.78
CA ASN A 54 -14.05 5.13 0.37
C ASN A 54 -13.94 3.69 -0.17
N ASN A 55 -14.25 3.51 -1.46
CA ASN A 55 -14.11 2.21 -2.13
C ASN A 55 -12.74 2.13 -2.82
N ILE A 56 -11.72 1.89 -2.01
CA ILE A 56 -10.34 1.72 -2.48
C ILE A 56 -9.97 0.24 -2.46
N TYR A 57 -9.30 -0.20 -3.51
CA TYR A 57 -8.87 -1.58 -3.68
C TYR A 57 -7.37 -1.65 -3.92
N PHE A 58 -6.71 -2.59 -3.24
CA PHE A 58 -5.35 -2.98 -3.57
C PHE A 58 -5.38 -4.15 -4.56
N VAL A 59 -4.69 -4.00 -5.68
CA VAL A 59 -4.55 -5.03 -6.70
C VAL A 59 -3.11 -5.53 -6.66
N LYS A 60 -2.92 -6.74 -6.15
CA LYS A 60 -1.64 -7.43 -6.25
C LYS A 60 -1.61 -8.16 -7.60
N PRO A 61 -0.79 -7.71 -8.56
CA PRO A 61 -0.75 -8.36 -9.86
C PRO A 61 -0.21 -9.79 -9.70
N GLY A 62 -0.73 -10.69 -10.53
CA GLY A 62 -0.29 -12.07 -10.57
C GLY A 62 1.19 -12.20 -10.93
N LYS A 63 1.80 -13.31 -10.53
CA LYS A 63 3.19 -13.64 -10.91
C LYS A 63 3.24 -15.08 -11.40
N ARG A 64 3.70 -15.28 -12.64
CA ARG A 64 3.75 -16.59 -13.31
C ARG A 64 2.36 -17.26 -13.32
N LYS A 65 2.22 -18.41 -12.65
CA LYS A 65 0.97 -19.19 -12.54
C LYS A 65 0.07 -18.73 -11.39
N VAL A 66 0.42 -17.67 -10.68
CA VAL A 66 -0.39 -17.12 -9.59
C VAL A 66 -1.26 -16.00 -10.15
N GLU A 67 -2.57 -16.11 -9.96
CA GLU A 67 -3.55 -15.11 -10.37
C GLU A 67 -3.40 -13.80 -9.59
N ALA A 68 -3.87 -12.70 -10.20
CA ALA A 68 -3.96 -11.42 -9.52
C ALA A 68 -4.96 -11.50 -8.36
N LYS A 69 -4.64 -10.82 -7.25
CA LYS A 69 -5.50 -10.75 -6.07
C LYS A 69 -5.98 -9.33 -5.86
N LEU A 70 -7.25 -9.19 -5.49
CA LEU A 70 -7.88 -7.91 -5.21
C LEU A 70 -8.34 -7.88 -3.76
N PHE A 71 -8.00 -6.80 -3.06
CA PHE A 71 -8.29 -6.62 -1.64
C PHE A 71 -9.01 -5.29 -1.42
N SER A 72 -10.17 -5.32 -0.76
CA SER A 72 -10.87 -4.10 -0.34
C SER A 72 -10.23 -3.56 0.94
N THR A 73 -9.80 -2.29 0.93
CA THR A 73 -9.25 -1.63 2.12
C THR A 73 -10.28 -1.60 3.23
N ARG A 74 -11.52 -1.20 2.92
CA ARG A 74 -12.65 -1.19 3.86
C ARG A 74 -12.88 -2.55 4.53
N LYS A 75 -12.91 -3.63 3.75
CA LYS A 75 -13.10 -4.98 4.31
C LYS A 75 -11.94 -5.33 5.25
N LEU A 76 -10.71 -5.11 4.78
CA LEU A 76 -9.52 -5.40 5.58
C LEU A 76 -9.46 -4.59 6.86
N GLN A 77 -9.78 -3.30 6.84
CA GLN A 77 -9.81 -2.47 8.03
C GLN A 77 -10.84 -2.94 9.05
N LYS A 78 -11.98 -3.49 8.62
CA LYS A 78 -12.97 -4.08 9.53
C LYS A 78 -12.43 -5.37 10.18
N GLU A 79 -11.86 -6.26 9.39
CA GLU A 79 -11.25 -7.51 9.89
C GLU A 79 -10.02 -7.25 10.78
N LEU A 80 -9.25 -6.22 10.45
CA LEU A 80 -8.03 -5.80 11.13
C LEU A 80 -8.29 -4.68 12.15
N SER A 81 -9.55 -4.38 12.48
CA SER A 81 -9.90 -3.30 13.42
C SER A 81 -9.40 -3.56 14.84
N SER A 82 -9.13 -4.82 15.19
CA SER A 82 -8.44 -5.22 16.41
C SER A 82 -6.91 -5.03 16.36
N LEU A 83 -6.36 -4.77 15.17
CA LEU A 83 -4.94 -4.65 14.85
C LEU A 83 -4.58 -3.22 14.43
N GLN A 84 -5.22 -2.18 15.00
CA GLN A 84 -4.90 -0.76 14.75
C GLN A 84 -3.40 -0.42 14.89
N THR A 85 -2.63 -1.30 15.51
CA THR A 85 -1.19 -1.25 15.64
C THR A 85 -0.40 -1.83 14.47
N ILE A 86 -0.96 -2.14 13.29
CA ILE A 86 -0.17 -2.71 12.17
C ILE A 86 1.04 -1.84 11.80
N LEU A 87 0.89 -0.52 11.75
CA LEU A 87 2.02 0.39 11.50
C LEU A 87 3.00 0.42 12.69
N LEU A 88 2.48 0.36 13.92
CA LEU A 88 3.30 0.30 15.13
C LEU A 88 4.12 -1.00 15.17
N LEU A 89 3.48 -2.14 14.89
CA LEU A 89 4.09 -3.45 14.80
C LEU A 89 5.16 -3.46 13.71
N HIS A 90 4.89 -2.86 12.54
CA HIS A 90 5.88 -2.72 11.48
C HIS A 90 7.06 -1.83 11.89
N ALA A 91 6.83 -0.71 12.58
CA ALA A 91 7.90 0.13 13.11
C ALA A 91 8.80 -0.63 14.11
N PHE A 92 8.22 -1.53 14.91
CA PHE A 92 8.98 -2.39 15.82
C PHE A 92 9.63 -3.60 15.13
N SER A 93 8.97 -4.22 14.15
CA SER A 93 9.43 -5.45 13.48
C SER A 93 10.39 -5.18 12.31
N GLY A 94 10.41 -3.94 11.80
CA GLY A 94 11.10 -3.55 10.58
C GLY A 94 10.35 -3.92 9.29
N CYS A 95 10.86 -3.38 8.18
CA CYS A 95 10.44 -3.69 6.81
C CYS A 95 11.02 -5.04 6.35
N ASP A 96 10.18 -5.78 5.62
CA ASP A 96 10.26 -7.12 5.04
C ASP A 96 11.20 -8.20 5.62
N ILE A 97 12.46 -7.96 6.05
CA ILE A 97 13.32 -8.97 6.70
C ILE A 97 14.42 -8.35 7.60
N THR A 98 14.10 -7.42 8.51
CA THR A 98 15.10 -6.99 9.53
C THR A 98 14.42 -6.58 10.84
N SER A 99 14.40 -7.47 11.83
CA SER A 99 14.03 -7.12 13.20
C SER A 99 15.07 -6.13 13.76
N ALA A 100 14.62 -4.92 14.13
CA ALA A 100 15.47 -3.92 14.78
C ALA A 100 15.90 -4.31 16.21
N THR A 101 15.32 -5.36 16.79
CA THR A 101 15.69 -5.85 18.12
C THR A 101 16.82 -6.88 18.05
N TYR A 102 18.00 -6.43 17.62
CA TYR A 102 19.31 -6.60 18.28
C TYR A 102 20.39 -5.89 17.43
N GLY A 103 20.44 -4.56 17.53
CA GLY A 103 21.65 -3.77 17.27
C GLY A 103 22.21 -3.68 15.85
N LYS A 104 21.54 -4.17 14.80
CA LYS A 104 21.99 -4.01 13.41
C LYS A 104 20.86 -3.65 12.45
N SER A 105 20.87 -2.40 11.98
CA SER A 105 20.16 -1.97 10.78
C SER A 105 21.05 -2.17 9.54
N LYS A 106 20.44 -2.14 8.33
CA LYS A 106 21.21 -2.09 7.07
C LYS A 106 22.13 -0.87 7.09
N ALA A 107 23.41 -1.09 6.81
CA ALA A 107 24.30 -0.01 6.40
C ALA A 107 23.79 0.56 5.06
N LEU A 108 23.76 1.88 4.97
CA LEU A 108 23.56 2.61 3.71
C LEU A 108 24.70 2.31 2.73
#